data_AF-A0A351J643-F1
#
_entry.id   AF-A0A351J643-F1
#
_cell.length_a   1.000
_cell.length_b   1.000
_cell.length_c   1.000
_cell.angle_alpha   90.00
_cell.angle_beta   90.00
_cell.angle_gamma   90.00
#
_symmetry.space_group_name_H-M   'P 1'
#
loop_
_entity.id
_entity.type
_entity.pdbx_description
1 polymer ?
#
loop_
_entity_poly.entity_id
_entity_poly.type
_entity_poly.pdbx_seq_one_letter_code
_entity_poly.pdbx_strand_id
1 'polypeptide(L)'
;MKTNTAGGFCSNCGSPYQPGESIYCGQCGKQLATVTKRVGIPKPDKRTFTTLYVAATVVIIGLLLIFVISIASHPKNSIVGTWTTAKGVGIEFFKDGTLKGVGRMPYSGYYRFPDKKHIELEYEGFLRLGDTQIYAIKIKGDKLTLTSDDDTLELFKAK
;
A
#
# COMPACT_ATOMS: atom_id res chain seq x y z
N MET A 1 -34.05 31.52 -23.83
CA MET A 1 -35.03 31.11 -24.86
C MET A 1 -35.87 32.31 -25.20
N LYS A 2 -35.83 32.82 -26.44
CA LYS A 2 -36.77 33.87 -26.86
C LYS A 2 -38.11 33.19 -27.09
N THR A 3 -39.02 33.31 -26.14
CA THR A 3 -40.43 32.93 -26.34
C THR A 3 -41.00 33.90 -27.36
N ASN A 4 -41.49 33.38 -28.48
CA ASN A 4 -42.16 34.18 -29.49
C ASN A 4 -43.33 34.91 -28.82
N THR A 5 -43.26 36.24 -28.84
CA THR A 5 -44.27 37.14 -28.30
C THR A 5 -45.62 36.81 -28.93
N ALA A 6 -46.66 36.77 -28.10
CA ALA A 6 -48.03 36.58 -28.54
C ALA A 6 -48.37 37.54 -29.69
N GLY A 7 -48.75 37.00 -30.86
CA GLY A 7 -49.15 37.80 -32.03
C GLY A 7 -48.68 37.29 -33.40
N GLY A 8 -47.85 36.25 -33.48
CA GLY A 8 -47.43 35.69 -34.77
C GLY A 8 -48.45 34.69 -35.36
N PHE A 9 -48.51 34.64 -36.69
CA PHE A 9 -49.30 33.65 -37.45
C PHE A 9 -48.38 32.72 -38.24
N CYS A 10 -48.80 31.47 -38.44
CA CYS A 10 -48.10 30.53 -39.30
C CYS A 10 -48.11 31.03 -40.76
N SER A 11 -46.93 31.14 -41.37
CA SER A 11 -46.79 31.61 -42.76
C SER A 11 -47.37 30.65 -43.80
N ASN A 12 -47.66 29.40 -43.42
CA ASN A 12 -48.16 28.38 -44.34
C ASN A 12 -49.69 28.18 -44.29
N CYS A 13 -50.32 28.33 -43.12
CA CYS A 13 -51.76 28.11 -42.96
C CYS A 13 -52.51 29.28 -42.31
N GLY A 14 -51.82 30.34 -41.91
CA GLY A 14 -52.42 31.54 -41.33
C GLY A 14 -53.00 31.36 -39.93
N SER A 15 -52.83 30.21 -39.27
CA SER A 15 -53.32 30.01 -37.90
C SER A 15 -52.45 30.77 -36.89
N PRO A 16 -53.03 31.34 -35.81
CA PRO A 16 -52.25 31.99 -34.75
C PRO A 16 -51.39 30.96 -34.01
N TYR A 17 -50.18 31.36 -33.58
CA TYR A 17 -49.32 30.50 -32.77
C TYR A 17 -49.96 30.20 -31.42
N GLN A 18 -49.98 28.93 -31.04
CA GLN A 18 -50.46 28.51 -29.72
C GLN A 18 -49.34 28.62 -28.67
N PRO A 19 -49.66 28.95 -27.40
CA PRO A 19 -48.68 29.01 -26.34
C PRO A 19 -48.01 27.63 -26.15
N GLY A 20 -46.71 27.55 -26.42
CA GLY A 20 -45.91 26.32 -26.34
C GLY A 20 -45.48 25.73 -27.69
N GLU A 21 -45.99 26.22 -28.81
CA GLU A 21 -45.51 25.84 -30.15
C GLU A 21 -44.15 26.48 -30.43
N SER A 22 -43.07 25.69 -30.40
CA SER A 22 -41.72 26.19 -30.69
C SER A 22 -41.06 25.56 -31.91
N ILE A 23 -41.57 24.42 -32.42
CA ILE A 23 -40.89 23.67 -33.49
C ILE A 23 -41.81 23.36 -34.66
N TYR A 24 -43.08 23.02 -34.43
CA TYR A 24 -44.06 22.70 -35.47
C TYR A 24 -45.38 23.44 -35.21
N CYS A 25 -46.10 23.77 -36.29
CA CYS A 25 -47.46 24.28 -36.23
C CYS A 25 -48.41 23.12 -35.92
N GLY A 26 -49.21 23.22 -34.86
CA GLY A 26 -50.15 22.20 -34.41
C GLY A 26 -51.37 22.06 -35.32
N GLN A 27 -51.62 23.01 -36.22
CA GLN A 27 -52.74 22.94 -37.18
C GLN A 27 -52.35 22.31 -38.52
N CYS A 28 -51.19 22.67 -39.09
CA CYS A 28 -50.78 22.18 -40.41
C CYS A 28 -49.55 21.25 -40.38
N GLY A 29 -48.97 21.01 -39.20
CA GLY A 29 -47.82 20.12 -39.01
C GLY A 29 -46.49 20.63 -39.56
N LYS A 30 -46.44 21.82 -40.18
CA LYS A 30 -45.20 22.36 -40.76
C LYS A 30 -44.27 22.93 -39.69
N GLN A 31 -42.97 22.76 -39.93
CA GLN A 31 -41.92 23.22 -39.05
C GLN A 31 -41.85 24.76 -39.06
N LEU A 32 -41.88 25.38 -37.88
CA LEU A 32 -41.87 26.83 -37.68
C LEU A 32 -40.47 27.39 -37.44
N ALA A 33 -39.56 26.55 -36.95
CA ALA A 33 -38.17 26.90 -36.71
C ALA A 33 -37.25 25.77 -37.17
N THR A 34 -36.23 26.12 -37.94
CA THR A 34 -35.13 25.22 -38.28
C THR A 34 -34.46 24.79 -36.98
N VAL A 35 -34.52 23.51 -36.62
CA VAL A 35 -33.82 22.94 -35.46
C VAL A 35 -32.32 23.07 -35.71
N THR A 36 -31.72 24.14 -35.19
CA THR A 36 -30.28 24.36 -35.27
C THR A 36 -29.60 23.62 -34.13
N LYS A 37 -28.90 22.55 -34.52
CA LYS A 37 -27.93 21.74 -33.76
C LYS A 37 -28.48 20.90 -32.61
N ARG A 38 -28.41 19.58 -32.80
CA ARG A 38 -28.25 18.62 -31.70
C ARG A 38 -26.89 18.90 -31.05
N VAL A 39 -26.88 19.29 -29.77
CA VAL A 39 -25.65 19.39 -28.97
C VAL A 39 -25.18 17.97 -28.70
N GLY A 40 -24.19 17.50 -29.45
CA GLY A 40 -23.52 16.23 -29.17
C GLY A 40 -22.73 16.37 -27.86
N ILE A 41 -22.97 15.47 -26.91
CA ILE A 41 -22.11 15.33 -25.74
C ILE A 41 -20.74 14.84 -26.26
N PRO A 42 -19.64 15.56 -26.01
CA PRO A 42 -18.32 15.14 -26.46
C PRO A 42 -17.98 13.78 -25.83
N LYS A 43 -17.63 12.82 -26.69
CA LYS A 43 -17.26 11.46 -26.28
C LYS A 43 -15.94 11.53 -25.50
N PRO A 44 -15.83 10.90 -24.31
CA PRO A 44 -14.59 10.95 -23.53
C PRO A 44 -13.42 10.39 -24.34
N ASP A 45 -12.32 11.16 -24.40
CA ASP A 45 -11.09 10.76 -25.08
C ASP A 45 -10.44 9.57 -24.33
N LYS A 46 -10.28 8.44 -25.02
CA LYS A 46 -9.66 7.22 -24.46
C LYS A 46 -8.21 7.45 -24.02
N ARG A 47 -7.50 8.43 -24.60
CA ARG A 47 -6.07 8.63 -24.36
C ARG A 47 -5.79 9.13 -22.94
N THR A 48 -6.61 10.04 -22.43
CA THR A 48 -6.52 10.56 -21.05
C THR A 48 -6.83 9.51 -20.00
N PHE A 49 -7.82 8.64 -20.24
CA PHE A 49 -8.12 7.51 -19.35
C PHE A 49 -6.97 6.50 -19.27
N THR A 50 -6.31 6.24 -20.41
CA THR A 50 -5.18 5.31 -20.46
C THR A 50 -3.97 5.85 -19.69
N THR A 51 -3.66 7.13 -19.82
CA THR A 51 -2.54 7.77 -19.10
C THR A 51 -2.78 7.81 -17.58
N LEU A 52 -4.00 8.13 -17.14
CA LEU A 52 -4.36 8.11 -15.72
C LEU A 52 -4.26 6.71 -15.11
N TYR A 53 -4.66 5.68 -15.86
CA TYR A 53 -4.54 4.29 -15.42
C TYR A 53 -3.08 3.85 -15.27
N VAL A 54 -2.21 4.21 -16.22
CA VAL A 54 -0.77 3.92 -16.15
C VAL A 54 -0.12 4.67 -14.97
N ALA A 55 -0.46 5.94 -14.76
CA ALA A 55 0.05 6.69 -13.62
C ALA A 55 -0.38 6.07 -12.28
N ALA A 56 -1.66 5.68 -12.14
CA ALA A 56 -2.18 5.05 -10.94
C ALA A 56 -1.51 3.69 -10.66
N THR A 57 -1.31 2.86 -11.68
CA THR A 57 -0.65 1.56 -11.53
C THR A 57 0.81 1.70 -11.10
N VAL A 58 1.56 2.66 -11.65
CA VAL A 58 2.94 2.93 -11.23
C VAL A 58 3.01 3.35 -9.76
N VAL A 59 2.10 4.22 -9.31
CA VAL A 59 2.04 4.65 -7.91
C VAL A 59 1.73 3.47 -6.97
N ILE A 60 0.77 2.63 -7.33
CA ILE A 60 0.42 1.43 -6.55
C ILE A 60 1.61 0.48 -6.44
N ILE A 61 2.30 0.21 -7.54
CA ILE A 61 3.49 -0.66 -7.56
C ILE A 61 4.60 -0.05 -6.68
N GLY A 62 4.84 1.26 -6.79
CA GLY A 62 5.81 1.96 -5.96
C GLY A 62 5.52 1.83 -4.46
N LEU A 63 4.26 2.03 -4.06
CA LEU A 63 3.83 1.87 -2.66
C LEU A 63 3.98 0.42 -2.17
N LEU A 64 3.63 -0.56 -3.00
CA LEU A 64 3.82 -1.98 -2.68
C LEU A 64 5.29 -2.34 -2.47
N LEU A 65 6.20 -1.82 -3.31
CA LEU A 65 7.63 -2.04 -3.16
C LEU A 65 8.16 -1.45 -1.84
N ILE A 66 7.79 -0.21 -1.51
CA ILE A 66 8.17 0.43 -0.24
C ILE A 66 7.65 -0.36 0.95
N PHE A 67 6.41 -0.85 0.87
CA PHE A 67 5.79 -1.65 1.92
C PHE A 67 6.51 -2.99 2.13
N VAL A 68 6.82 -3.71 1.05
CA VAL A 68 7.56 -4.98 1.10
C VAL A 68 8.96 -4.79 1.70
N ILE A 69 9.70 -3.76 1.28
CA ILE A 69 11.02 -3.44 1.83
C ILE A 69 10.92 -3.10 3.33
N SER A 70 9.88 -2.37 3.72
CA SER A 70 9.65 -1.99 5.13
C SER A 70 9.36 -3.19 6.03
N ILE A 71 8.67 -4.21 5.52
CA ILE A 71 8.40 -5.47 6.26
C ILE A 71 9.63 -6.37 6.27
N ALA A 72 10.33 -6.50 5.15
CA ALA A 72 11.53 -7.34 5.03
C ALA A 72 12.69 -6.81 5.91
N SER A 73 12.75 -5.50 6.13
CA SER A 73 13.78 -4.87 6.97
C SER A 73 13.61 -5.11 8.47
N HIS A 74 12.48 -5.66 8.94
CA HIS A 74 12.31 -5.90 10.37
C HIS A 74 13.25 -7.04 10.81
N PRO A 75 14.11 -6.83 11.84
CA PRO A 75 15.07 -7.85 12.27
C PRO A 75 14.41 -9.17 12.69
N LYS A 76 13.13 -9.15 13.08
CA LYS A 76 12.34 -10.36 13.39
C LYS A 76 12.34 -11.39 12.26
N ASN A 77 12.37 -10.95 11.01
CA ASN A 77 12.34 -11.84 9.86
C ASN A 77 13.74 -12.31 9.45
N SER A 78 14.78 -11.51 9.70
CA SER A 78 16.16 -11.81 9.30
C SER A 78 16.96 -12.57 10.36
N ILE A 79 16.56 -12.49 11.63
CA ILE A 79 17.26 -13.15 12.75
C ILE A 79 17.08 -14.66 12.77
N VAL A 80 16.03 -15.20 12.16
CA VAL A 80 15.72 -16.63 12.22
C VAL A 80 16.86 -17.46 11.62
N GLY A 81 17.26 -18.49 12.34
CA GLY A 81 18.35 -19.40 12.01
C GLY A 81 19.46 -19.42 13.07
N THR A 82 20.54 -20.13 12.73
CA THR A 82 21.66 -20.37 13.64
C THR A 82 22.77 -19.36 13.42
N TRP A 83 23.25 -18.76 14.52
CA TRP A 83 24.32 -17.76 14.53
C TRP A 83 25.40 -18.18 15.50
N THR A 84 26.64 -18.26 15.04
CA THR A 84 27.77 -18.77 15.82
C THR A 84 28.97 -17.84 15.75
N THR A 85 29.73 -17.80 16.83
CA THR A 85 31.11 -17.28 16.82
C THR A 85 32.02 -18.19 15.98
N ALA A 86 33.23 -17.74 15.67
CA ALA A 86 34.26 -18.57 15.01
C ALA A 86 34.61 -19.86 15.78
N LYS A 87 34.25 -19.94 17.08
CA LYS A 87 34.48 -21.10 17.94
C LYS A 87 33.30 -22.09 17.96
N GLY A 88 32.26 -21.86 17.16
CA GLY A 88 31.08 -22.74 17.06
C GLY A 88 30.11 -22.63 18.24
N VAL A 89 30.29 -21.64 19.13
CA VAL A 89 29.34 -21.32 20.21
C VAL A 89 28.41 -20.20 19.74
N GLY A 90 27.12 -20.32 19.99
CA GLY A 90 26.14 -19.43 19.39
C GLY A 90 24.71 -19.57 19.90
N ILE A 91 23.77 -19.06 19.11
CA ILE A 91 22.33 -19.02 19.37
C ILE A 91 21.59 -19.39 18.09
N GLU A 92 20.60 -20.27 18.20
CA GLU A 92 19.60 -20.54 17.17
C GLU A 92 18.29 -19.83 17.54
N PHE A 93 17.76 -19.03 16.62
CA PHE A 93 16.50 -18.32 16.76
C PHE A 93 15.41 -18.96 15.90
N PHE A 94 14.28 -19.33 16.51
CA PHE A 94 13.16 -19.98 15.84
C PHE A 94 12.02 -19.02 15.55
N LYS A 95 11.25 -19.28 14.48
CA LYS A 95 10.14 -18.41 14.04
C LYS A 95 9.04 -18.20 15.08
N ASP A 96 8.91 -19.12 16.03
CA ASP A 96 7.93 -19.08 17.12
C ASP A 96 8.32 -18.13 18.26
N GLY A 97 9.52 -17.53 18.22
CA GLY A 97 10.01 -16.64 19.27
C GLY A 97 10.84 -17.36 20.35
N THR A 98 11.15 -18.64 20.16
CA THR A 98 12.05 -19.39 21.05
C THR A 98 13.50 -19.29 20.57
N LEU A 99 14.44 -19.47 21.50
CA LEU A 99 15.87 -19.57 21.20
C LEU A 99 16.49 -20.81 21.84
N LYS A 100 17.60 -21.28 21.27
CA LYS A 100 18.45 -22.32 21.85
C LYS A 100 19.92 -21.95 21.76
N GLY A 101 20.67 -22.20 22.83
CA GLY A 101 22.12 -22.10 22.85
C GLY A 101 22.75 -23.22 22.02
N VAL A 102 23.69 -22.85 21.14
CA VAL A 102 24.50 -23.77 20.35
C VAL A 102 25.89 -23.87 20.99
N GLY A 103 26.35 -25.08 21.28
CA GLY A 103 27.67 -25.34 21.86
C GLY A 103 27.62 -26.33 23.03
N ARG A 104 28.64 -26.28 23.89
CA ARG A 104 28.82 -27.24 25.00
C ARG A 104 27.85 -27.05 26.17
N MET A 105 27.26 -25.86 26.30
CA MET A 105 26.36 -25.54 27.40
C MET A 105 24.97 -25.26 26.83
N PRO A 106 24.05 -26.23 26.91
CA PRO A 106 22.69 -26.05 26.40
C PRO A 106 21.93 -25.10 27.31
N TYR A 107 21.34 -24.06 26.71
CA TYR A 107 20.32 -23.22 27.32
C TYR A 107 19.19 -23.01 26.31
N SER A 108 18.01 -22.68 26.79
CA SER A 108 16.87 -22.31 25.96
C SER A 108 16.33 -20.96 26.42
N GLY A 109 15.26 -20.51 25.80
CA GLY A 109 14.59 -19.30 26.24
C GLY A 109 13.70 -18.73 25.17
N TYR A 110 13.37 -17.46 25.35
CA TYR A 110 12.52 -16.71 24.44
C TYR A 110 13.22 -15.43 23.99
N TYR A 111 12.82 -14.95 22.83
CA TYR A 111 13.23 -13.64 22.36
C TYR A 111 12.04 -12.83 21.86
N ARG A 112 12.11 -11.53 22.05
CA ARG A 112 11.14 -10.58 21.52
C ARG A 112 11.81 -9.30 21.06
N PHE A 113 11.13 -8.58 20.18
CA PHE A 113 11.58 -7.29 19.67
C PHE A 113 10.70 -6.21 20.29
N PRO A 114 11.15 -5.51 21.35
CA PRO A 114 10.43 -4.34 21.86
C PRO A 114 10.35 -3.25 20.78
N ASP A 115 11.36 -3.15 19.90
CA ASP A 115 11.36 -2.28 18.73
C ASP A 115 12.27 -2.81 17.61
N LYS A 116 12.54 -1.99 16.57
CA LYS A 116 13.36 -2.38 15.41
C LYS A 116 14.88 -2.38 15.68
N LYS A 117 15.33 -1.79 16.77
CA LYS A 117 16.74 -1.59 17.12
C LYS A 117 17.18 -2.43 18.31
N HIS A 118 16.23 -2.96 19.09
CA HIS A 118 16.53 -3.75 20.26
C HIS A 118 15.90 -5.14 20.19
N ILE A 119 16.60 -6.11 20.77
CA ILE A 119 16.12 -7.46 21.01
C ILE A 119 16.21 -7.74 22.51
N GLU A 120 15.18 -8.35 23.04
CA GLU A 120 15.13 -8.83 24.40
C GLU A 120 15.27 -10.35 24.38
N LEU A 121 16.19 -10.86 25.18
CA LEU A 121 16.49 -12.28 25.35
C LEU A 121 16.20 -12.67 26.79
N GLU A 122 15.28 -13.62 26.96
CA GLU A 122 14.94 -14.22 28.23
C GLU A 122 15.51 -15.63 28.23
N TYR A 123 16.46 -15.91 29.13
CA TYR A 123 17.13 -17.19 29.19
C TYR A 123 16.50 -18.11 30.23
N GLU A 124 16.31 -19.37 29.84
CA GLU A 124 15.87 -20.45 30.69
C GLU A 124 16.96 -21.54 30.73
N GLY A 125 17.38 -21.93 31.92
CA GLY A 125 18.34 -23.01 32.08
C GLY A 125 18.73 -23.29 33.53
N PHE A 126 19.47 -24.37 33.73
CA PHE A 126 19.83 -24.96 35.04
C PHE A 126 20.47 -23.99 36.05
N LEU A 127 21.01 -22.85 35.60
CA LEU A 127 21.66 -21.83 36.45
C LEU A 127 21.15 -20.39 36.24
N ARG A 128 20.14 -20.16 35.39
CA ARG A 128 19.60 -18.82 35.10
C ARG A 128 18.08 -18.88 35.07
N LEU A 129 17.46 -18.33 36.11
CA LEU A 129 16.02 -18.24 36.28
C LEU A 129 15.57 -16.82 35.89
N GLY A 130 15.14 -16.64 34.63
CA GLY A 130 14.38 -15.45 34.22
C GLY A 130 15.19 -14.17 34.03
N ASP A 131 16.52 -14.25 33.92
CA ASP A 131 17.32 -13.07 33.58
C ASP A 131 17.00 -12.63 32.15
N THR A 132 16.34 -11.48 32.08
CA THR A 132 16.00 -10.80 30.83
C THR A 132 17.09 -9.80 30.50
N GLN A 133 17.66 -9.89 29.29
CA GLN A 133 18.67 -8.96 28.81
C GLN A 133 18.23 -8.30 27.51
N ILE A 134 18.39 -6.98 27.44
CA ILE A 134 18.08 -6.19 26.24
C ILE A 134 19.37 -5.80 25.55
N TYR A 135 19.45 -6.10 24.25
CA TYR A 135 20.59 -5.75 23.41
C TYR A 135 20.15 -4.85 22.26
N ALA A 136 21.00 -3.91 21.88
CA ALA A 136 20.89 -3.30 20.55
C ALA A 136 21.29 -4.33 19.49
N ILE A 137 20.45 -4.50 18.47
CA ILE A 137 20.62 -5.49 17.41
C ILE A 137 20.89 -4.84 16.06
N LYS A 138 21.88 -5.38 15.34
CA LYS A 138 22.13 -5.07 13.93
C LYS A 138 22.41 -6.35 13.16
N ILE A 139 21.64 -6.57 12.09
CA ILE A 139 21.85 -7.69 11.16
C ILE A 139 22.22 -7.11 9.81
N LYS A 140 23.38 -7.52 9.28
CA LYS A 140 23.87 -7.14 7.95
C LYS A 140 24.36 -8.39 7.22
N GLY A 141 23.53 -8.90 6.31
CA GLY A 141 23.81 -10.18 5.63
C GLY A 141 23.96 -11.31 6.64
N ASP A 142 25.11 -11.98 6.61
CA ASP A 142 25.44 -13.11 7.48
C ASP A 142 26.13 -12.70 8.79
N LYS A 143 26.12 -11.41 9.15
CA LYS A 143 26.65 -10.90 10.42
C LYS A 143 25.53 -10.37 11.32
N LEU A 144 25.48 -10.88 12.55
CA LEU A 144 24.65 -10.43 13.65
C LEU A 144 25.54 -9.76 14.70
N THR A 145 25.18 -8.55 15.12
CA THR A 145 25.83 -7.82 16.20
C THR A 145 24.81 -7.54 17.28
N LEU A 146 25.12 -7.95 18.51
CA LEU A 146 24.36 -7.67 19.72
C LEU A 146 25.24 -6.80 20.63
N THR A 147 24.74 -5.63 21.04
CA THR A 147 25.48 -4.70 21.89
C THR A 147 24.69 -4.46 23.19
N SER A 148 25.35 -4.69 24.32
CA SER A 148 24.96 -4.24 25.65
C SER A 148 25.85 -3.07 26.07
N ASP A 149 25.57 -2.43 27.20
CA ASP A 149 26.35 -1.28 27.71
C ASP A 149 27.83 -1.61 27.89
N ASP A 150 28.13 -2.85 28.29
CA ASP A 150 29.50 -3.28 28.62
C ASP A 150 30.20 -4.06 27.49
N ASP A 151 29.46 -4.63 26.54
CA ASP A 151 30.01 -5.62 25.60
C ASP A 151 29.30 -5.63 24.24
N THR A 152 30.06 -5.98 23.20
CA THR A 152 29.52 -6.26 21.86
C THR A 152 29.85 -7.69 21.44
N LEU A 153 28.81 -8.46 21.18
CA LEU A 153 28.89 -9.82 20.68
C LEU A 153 28.67 -9.84 19.16
N GLU A 154 29.62 -10.41 18.44
CA GLU A 154 29.52 -10.63 16.99
C GLU A 154 29.35 -12.12 16.69
N LEU A 155 28.28 -12.43 15.95
CA LEU A 155 27.94 -13.78 15.53
C LEU A 155 27.79 -13.82 14.00
N PHE A 156 28.12 -14.96 13.41
CA PHE A 156 28.02 -15.20 11.98
C PHE A 156 27.02 -16.30 11.70
N LYS A 157 26.23 -16.14 10.63
CA LYS A 157 25.24 -17.14 10.24
C LYS A 157 25.95 -18.46 9.95
N ALA A 158 25.51 -19.53 10.61
CA ALA A 158 26.03 -20.86 10.35
C ALA A 158 25.64 -21.26 8.91
N LYS A 159 26.59 -21.85 8.19
CA LYS A 159 26.38 -22.38 6.83
C LYS A 159 25.67 -23.72 6.88
#